data_AF-A0A534JI34-F1
#
_entry.id   AF-A0A534JI34-F1
#
_cell.length_a   1.000
_cell.length_b   1.000
_cell.length_c   1.000
_cell.angle_alpha   90.00
_cell.angle_beta   90.00
_cell.angle_gamma   90.00
#
_symmetry.space_group_name_H-M   'P 1'
#
loop_
_entity.id
_entity.type
_entity.pdbx_description
1 polymer ?
#
loop_
_entity_poly.entity_id
_entity_poly.type
_entity_poly.pdbx_seq_one_letter_code
_entity_poly.pdbx_strand_id
1 'polypeptide(L)'
;MAVPLLRSSRFFRSLVLTTWVFSVLLWLYIVARIVVNQVDVHMPFVDSVPSVSFSAMGAFAFGLSFLSTFIYLWLWGPFDRRSPPP
;
A
#
# COMPACT_ATOMS: atom_id res chain seq x y z
N MET A 1 -2.99 20.14 16.17
CA MET A 1 -3.83 19.24 17.00
C MET A 1 -4.23 17.93 16.31
N ALA A 2 -4.31 17.84 14.97
CA ALA A 2 -4.76 16.62 14.28
C ALA A 2 -3.79 15.41 14.39
N VAL A 3 -2.47 15.64 14.33
CA VAL A 3 -1.44 14.58 14.37
C VAL A 3 -1.50 13.71 15.64
N PRO A 4 -1.56 14.26 16.88
CA PRO A 4 -1.68 13.44 18.09
C PRO A 4 -3.00 12.66 18.18
N LEU A 5 -4.11 13.20 17.64
CA LEU A 5 -5.39 12.49 17.56
C LEU A 5 -5.31 11.29 16.61
N LEU A 6 -4.71 11.48 15.43
CA LEU A 6 -4.51 10.41 14.45
C LEU A 6 -3.55 9.33 14.96
N ARG A 7 -2.50 9.71 15.69
CA ARG A 7 -1.53 8.79 16.31
C ARG A 7 -2.15 7.92 17.40
N SER A 8 -3.10 8.45 18.17
CA SER A 8 -3.83 7.72 19.22
C SER A 8 -4.91 6.77 18.65
N SER A 9 -5.42 7.08 17.45
CA SER A 9 -6.50 6.32 16.82
C SER A 9 -6.05 4.92 16.37
N ARG A 10 -6.56 3.90 17.08
CA ARG A 10 -6.36 2.48 16.71
C ARG A 10 -7.03 2.12 15.38
N PHE A 11 -8.16 2.77 15.07
CA PHE A 11 -8.87 2.59 13.81
C PHE A 11 -8.01 3.04 12.63
N PHE A 12 -7.46 4.25 12.70
CA PHE A 12 -6.63 4.80 11.63
C PHE A 12 -5.37 3.95 11.40
N ARG A 13 -4.71 3.52 12.48
CA ARG A 13 -3.57 2.60 12.40
C ARG A 13 -3.93 1.28 11.71
N SER A 14 -5.08 0.70 12.06
CA SER A 14 -5.56 -0.56 11.47
C SER A 14 -5.88 -0.38 9.99
N LEU A 15 -6.53 0.72 9.61
CA LEU A 15 -6.86 1.05 8.23
C LEU A 15 -5.61 1.21 7.36
N VAL A 16 -4.58 1.89 7.86
CA VAL A 16 -3.30 2.06 7.15
C VAL A 16 -2.62 0.70 6.93
N LEU A 17 -2.60 -0.16 7.96
CA LEU A 17 -2.02 -1.50 7.88
C LEU A 17 -2.77 -2.41 6.92
N THR A 18 -4.10 -2.47 7.00
CA THR A 18 -4.90 -3.31 6.11
C THR A 18 -4.77 -2.85 4.66
N THR A 19 -4.86 -1.55 4.41
CA THR A 19 -4.69 -0.97 3.06
C THR A 19 -3.33 -1.33 2.46
N TRP A 20 -2.26 -1.26 3.28
CA TRP A 20 -0.93 -1.68 2.86
C TRP A 20 -0.86 -3.18 2.53
N VAL A 21 -1.36 -4.05 3.41
CA VAL A 21 -1.35 -5.51 3.20
C VAL A 21 -2.12 -5.91 1.94
N PHE A 22 -3.33 -5.37 1.75
CA PHE A 22 -4.14 -5.67 0.56
C PHE A 22 -3.44 -5.21 -0.73
N SER A 23 -2.75 -4.08 -0.69
CA SER A 23 -1.98 -3.59 -1.84
C SER A 23 -0.80 -4.53 -2.17
N VAL A 24 -0.09 -5.03 -1.16
CA VAL A 24 0.98 -6.03 -1.36
C VAL A 24 0.42 -7.34 -1.93
N LEU A 25 -0.70 -7.84 -1.40
CA LEU A 25 -1.33 -9.07 -1.89
C LEU A 25 -1.80 -8.94 -3.35
N LEU A 26 -2.36 -7.79 -3.72
CA LEU A 26 -2.74 -7.49 -5.10
C LEU A 26 -1.54 -7.60 -6.04
N TRP A 27 -0.41 -7.00 -5.64
CA TRP A 27 0.83 -7.07 -6.42
C TRP A 27 1.38 -8.49 -6.53
N LEU A 28 1.37 -9.25 -5.45
CA LEU A 28 1.83 -10.63 -5.45
C LEU A 28 0.97 -11.51 -6.36
N TYR A 29 -0.35 -11.30 -6.37
CA TYR A 29 -1.27 -11.95 -7.31
C TYR A 29 -0.93 -11.61 -8.78
N ILE A 30 -0.70 -10.32 -9.07
CA ILE A 30 -0.33 -9.86 -10.42
C ILE A 30 0.98 -10.52 -10.88
N VAL A 31 2.03 -10.48 -10.05
CA VAL A 31 3.33 -11.09 -10.37
C VAL A 31 3.20 -12.60 -10.55
N ALA A 32 2.49 -13.29 -9.66
CA ALA A 32 2.25 -14.72 -9.77
C ALA A 32 1.51 -15.07 -11.07
N ARG A 33 0.52 -14.28 -11.48
CA ARG A 33 -0.20 -14.48 -12.74
C ARG A 33 0.70 -14.31 -13.97
N ILE A 34 1.60 -13.33 -13.96
CA ILE A 34 2.58 -13.12 -15.05
C ILE A 34 3.54 -14.31 -15.13
N VAL A 35 4.16 -14.68 -14.00
CA VAL A 35 5.21 -15.71 -13.95
C VAL A 35 4.68 -17.11 -14.25
N VAL A 36 3.55 -17.50 -13.63
CA VAL A 36 3.03 -18.87 -13.68
C VAL A 36 2.30 -19.15 -15.00
N ASN A 37 1.52 -18.19 -15.50
CA ASN A 37 0.66 -18.48 -16.65
C ASN A 37 1.27 -18.09 -18.00
N GLN A 38 2.36 -17.30 -18.05
CA GLN A 38 2.89 -16.72 -19.32
C GLN A 38 1.78 -16.06 -20.17
N VAL A 39 0.65 -15.74 -19.55
CA VAL A 39 -0.50 -15.11 -20.19
C VAL A 39 -0.22 -13.63 -20.21
N ASP A 40 -0.48 -12.99 -21.33
CA ASP A 40 -0.48 -11.54 -21.45
C ASP A 40 -1.60 -10.99 -20.53
N VAL A 41 -1.24 -10.71 -19.27
CA VAL A 41 -2.18 -10.37 -18.18
C VAL A 41 -2.91 -9.05 -18.48
N HIS A 42 -2.41 -8.30 -19.46
CA HIS A 42 -3.06 -7.15 -20.06
C HIS A 42 -4.46 -7.47 -20.58
N MET A 43 -4.69 -8.58 -21.27
CA MET A 43 -5.99 -8.86 -21.91
C MET A 43 -7.16 -8.95 -20.92
N PRO A 44 -7.16 -9.84 -19.91
CA PRO A 44 -8.28 -9.93 -18.98
C PRO A 44 -8.44 -8.68 -18.10
N PHE A 45 -7.38 -7.92 -17.83
CA PHE A 45 -7.47 -6.68 -17.04
C PHE A 45 -8.02 -5.51 -17.86
N VAL A 46 -7.58 -5.35 -19.11
CA VAL A 46 -8.10 -4.34 -20.05
C VAL A 46 -9.56 -4.63 -20.40
N ASP A 47 -9.92 -5.90 -20.59
CA ASP A 47 -11.30 -6.30 -20.89
C ASP A 47 -12.25 -6.06 -19.70
N SER A 48 -11.76 -6.22 -18.47
CA SER A 48 -12.57 -6.02 -17.26
C SER A 48 -12.69 -4.56 -16.83
N VAL A 49 -11.68 -3.73 -17.14
CA VAL A 49 -11.61 -2.30 -16.76
C VAL A 49 -11.14 -1.48 -17.97
N PRO A 50 -12.03 -1.22 -18.94
CA PRO A 50 -11.67 -0.68 -20.26
C PRO A 50 -11.12 0.76 -20.23
N SER A 51 -11.20 1.46 -19.10
CA SER A 51 -10.75 2.85 -18.95
C SER A 51 -9.43 3.03 -18.20
N VAL A 52 -8.85 1.97 -17.61
CA VAL A 52 -7.64 2.08 -16.77
C VAL A 52 -6.56 1.16 -17.31
N SER A 53 -5.42 1.72 -17.71
CA SER A 53 -4.28 0.89 -18.15
C SER A 53 -3.72 0.09 -16.98
N PHE A 54 -3.23 -1.12 -17.26
CA PHE A 54 -2.55 -1.96 -16.28
C PHE A 54 -1.38 -1.22 -15.60
N SER A 55 -0.63 -0.42 -16.36
CA SER A 55 0.43 0.45 -15.83
C SER A 55 -0.10 1.51 -14.86
N ALA A 56 -1.28 2.11 -15.11
CA ALA A 56 -1.90 3.07 -14.22
C ALA A 56 -2.39 2.42 -12.92
N MET A 57 -2.98 1.21 -12.99
CA MET A 57 -3.32 0.43 -11.79
C MET A 57 -2.08 0.09 -10.96
N GLY A 58 -0.99 -0.32 -11.62
CA GLY A 58 0.29 -0.57 -10.96
C GLY A 58 0.80 0.69 -10.27
N ALA A 59 0.91 1.81 -10.98
CA ALA A 59 1.35 3.08 -10.41
C ALA A 59 0.49 3.52 -9.22
N PHE A 60 -0.83 3.35 -9.30
CA PHE A 60 -1.77 3.67 -8.22
C PHE A 60 -1.56 2.77 -7.00
N ALA A 61 -1.51 1.45 -7.19
CA ALA A 61 -1.31 0.49 -6.11
C ALA A 61 0.05 0.68 -5.42
N PHE A 62 1.11 0.92 -6.19
CA PHE A 62 2.43 1.26 -5.66
C PHE A 62 2.39 2.55 -4.84
N GLY A 63 1.77 3.61 -5.37
CA GLY A 63 1.60 4.88 -4.66
C GLY A 63 0.83 4.71 -3.34
N LEU A 64 -0.25 3.93 -3.35
CA LEU A 64 -1.06 3.64 -2.17
C LEU A 64 -0.27 2.87 -1.09
N SER A 65 0.51 1.87 -1.50
CA SER A 65 1.42 1.11 -0.63
C SER A 65 2.50 2.00 -0.03
N PHE A 66 3.16 2.82 -0.86
CA PHE A 66 4.20 3.74 -0.42
C PHE A 66 3.65 4.77 0.57
N LEU A 67 2.50 5.38 0.24
CA LEU A 67 1.84 6.36 1.10
C LEU A 67 1.41 5.74 2.43
N SER A 68 0.86 4.53 2.41
CA SER A 68 0.45 3.83 3.64
C SER A 68 1.65 3.51 4.53
N THR A 69 2.76 3.06 3.93
CA THR A 69 4.03 2.83 4.65
C THR A 69 4.58 4.13 5.23
N PHE A 70 4.57 5.21 4.43
CA PHE A 70 5.05 6.51 4.85
C PHE A 70 4.23 7.08 6.02
N ILE A 71 2.89 7.05 5.92
CA ILE A 71 2.00 7.46 7.00
C ILE A 71 2.25 6.62 8.25
N TYR A 72 2.44 5.31 8.08
CA TYR A 72 2.73 4.42 9.19
C TYR A 72 4.03 4.80 9.90
N LEU A 73 5.12 4.98 9.15
CA LEU A 73 6.43 5.35 9.69
C LEU A 73 6.43 6.79 10.26
N TRP A 74 5.68 7.71 9.66
CA TRP A 74 5.60 9.09 10.11
C TRP A 74 4.86 9.21 11.46
N LEU A 75 3.78 8.45 11.64
CA LEU A 75 2.97 8.51 12.87
C LEU A 75 3.44 7.55 13.96
N TRP A 76 3.90 6.36 13.61
CA TRP A 76 4.26 5.30 14.56
C TRP A 76 5.68 4.75 14.39
N GLY A 77 6.45 5.24 13.42
CA GLY A 77 7.85 4.84 13.24
C GLY A 77 8.77 5.40 14.33
N PRO A 78 9.92 4.75 14.55
CA PRO A 78 10.79 5.00 15.70
C PRO A 78 11.73 6.20 15.53
N PHE A 79 11.43 7.18 14.66
CA PHE A 79 12.35 8.28 14.34
C PHE A 79 12.73 9.18 15.54
N ASP A 80 12.06 9.03 16.69
CA ASP A 80 12.32 9.79 17.92
C ASP A 80 12.61 8.93 19.16
N ARG A 81 13.04 7.66 18.99
CA ARG A 81 13.64 6.89 20.10
C ARG A 81 15.11 7.27 20.31
N ARG A 82 15.41 8.57 20.35
CA ARG A 82 16.58 9.06 21.08
C ARG A 82 16.14 9.22 22.53
N SER A 83 16.39 8.16 23.28
CA SER A 83 16.44 8.14 24.75
C SER A 83 16.88 9.51 25.31
N PRO A 84 16.14 10.12 26.26
CA PRO A 84 16.76 11.15 27.08
C PRO A 84 18.00 10.54 27.75
N PRO A 85 19.16 11.22 27.75
CA PRO A 85 20.33 10.71 28.45
C PRO A 85 20.02 10.57 29.95
N PRO A 86 20.64 9.59 30.63
CA PRO A 86 20.57 9.50 32.09
C PRO A 86 21.18 10.74 32.76
#